data_AF-A0ABD0UBZ9-F1
#
_entry.id   AF-A0ABD0UBZ9-F1
#
_cell.length_a   1.000
_cell.length_b   1.000
_cell.length_c   1.000
_cell.angle_alpha   90.00
_cell.angle_beta   90.00
_cell.angle_gamma   90.00
#
_symmetry.space_group_name_H-M   'P 1'
#
loop_
_entity.id
_entity.type
_entity.pdbx_description
1 polymer ?
#
loop_
_entity_poly.entity_id
_entity_poly.type
_entity_poly.pdbx_seq_one_letter_code
_entity_poly.pdbx_strand_id
1 'polypeptide(L)'
;MQTEKAFLKQLKAFLCSKKPAKGNRPGKVGNRFWKNIGLGFKIPREAIEGTYIDKKCPFTGTVSIRGRISARTCYSAKMKQTIIVRRDYLHYMKKYQRPLAKIVWFNV
;
A
#
# COMPACT_ATOMS: atom_id res chain seq x y z
N MET A 1 -4.93 16.57 0.45
CA MET A 1 -5.58 17.09 -0.77
C MET A 1 -6.98 16.54 -0.86
N GLN A 2 -7.96 17.39 -1.14
CA GLN A 2 -9.38 17.05 -1.13
C GLN A 2 -9.83 16.85 -2.58
N THR A 3 -9.78 15.61 -3.07
CA THR A 3 -10.15 15.26 -4.46
C THR A 3 -11.61 14.89 -4.62
N GLU A 4 -12.25 14.45 -3.54
CA GLU A 4 -13.63 13.98 -3.52
C GLU A 4 -14.55 15.02 -2.87
N LYS A 5 -15.87 14.83 -2.99
CA LYS A 5 -16.86 15.68 -2.33
C LYS A 5 -16.85 15.53 -0.81
N ALA A 6 -16.53 14.34 -0.30
CA ALA A 6 -16.51 14.03 1.13
C ALA A 6 -15.14 14.32 1.75
N PHE A 7 -15.10 15.06 2.86
CA PHE A 7 -13.85 15.41 3.53
C PHE A 7 -13.01 14.17 3.89
N LEU A 8 -11.83 14.07 3.29
CA LEU A 8 -10.91 12.96 3.50
C LEU A 8 -10.07 13.25 4.75
N LYS A 9 -10.13 12.35 5.74
CA LYS A 9 -9.27 12.36 6.94
C LYS A 9 -8.88 10.95 7.34
N GLN A 10 -7.76 10.82 8.04
CA GLN A 10 -7.44 9.58 8.73
C GLN A 10 -8.33 9.43 9.97
N LEU A 11 -8.85 8.23 10.20
CA LEU A 11 -9.72 7.98 11.36
C LEU A 11 -8.98 8.08 12.70
N LYS A 12 -7.71 7.68 12.72
CA LYS A 12 -6.86 7.66 13.91
C LYS A 12 -6.08 8.96 14.14
N ALA A 13 -6.24 9.96 13.28
CA ALA A 13 -5.59 11.25 13.43
C ALA A 13 -6.65 12.34 13.62
N PHE A 14 -6.51 13.09 14.71
CA PHE A 14 -7.41 14.19 15.03
C PHE A 14 -6.79 15.51 14.55
N LEU A 15 -7.51 16.23 13.68
CA LEU A 15 -7.00 17.45 13.04
C LEU A 15 -7.24 18.72 13.87
N CYS A 16 -8.26 18.73 14.74
CA CYS A 16 -8.68 19.94 15.47
C CYS A 16 -8.02 20.04 16.86
N SER A 17 -6.71 19.81 16.96
CA SER A 17 -6.01 19.91 18.25
C SER A 17 -5.71 21.38 18.59
N LYS A 18 -6.26 21.88 19.71
CA LYS A 18 -6.12 23.30 20.12
C LYS A 18 -4.71 23.71 20.62
N LYS A 19 -3.73 22.80 20.65
CA LYS A 19 -2.36 23.10 21.12
C LYS A 19 -1.35 22.92 19.98
N PRO A 20 -0.48 23.91 19.68
CA PRO A 20 0.63 23.71 18.77
C PRO A 20 1.59 22.72 19.43
N ALA A 21 1.78 21.56 18.80
CA ALA A 21 2.60 20.52 19.36
C ALA A 21 4.09 20.95 19.34
N LYS A 22 4.63 21.29 20.51
CA LYS A 22 6.02 21.74 20.68
C LYS A 22 6.91 20.50 20.74
N GLY A 23 7.67 20.23 19.67
CA GLY A 23 8.65 19.13 19.60
C GLY A 23 8.23 18.00 18.65
N ASN A 24 8.19 18.28 17.34
CA ASN A 24 7.77 17.32 16.32
C ASN A 24 8.88 16.30 16.02
N ARG A 25 8.92 15.20 16.77
CA ARG A 25 9.57 13.97 16.31
C ARG A 25 8.58 13.22 15.41
N PRO A 26 8.95 12.84 14.17
CA PRO A 26 8.07 12.07 13.30
C PRO A 26 7.62 10.78 14.00
N GLY A 27 6.31 10.60 14.18
CA GLY A 27 5.72 9.36 14.71
C GLY A 27 5.21 9.38 16.16
N LYS A 28 5.50 10.42 16.97
CA LYS A 28 4.94 10.52 18.35
C LYS A 28 4.02 11.73 18.55
N VAL A 29 4.18 12.77 17.72
CA VAL A 29 3.51 14.06 17.82
C VAL A 29 3.35 14.65 16.41
N GLY A 30 2.56 14.02 15.55
CA GLY A 30 2.28 14.52 14.20
C GLY A 30 0.83 14.24 13.83
N ASN A 31 0.23 15.10 13.02
CA ASN A 31 -1.16 14.97 12.58
C ASN A 31 -1.41 13.77 11.62
N ARG A 32 -0.42 12.90 11.42
CA ARG A 32 -0.48 11.76 10.51
C ARG A 32 -0.21 10.44 11.23
N PHE A 33 -1.16 9.52 11.09
CA PHE A 33 -1.04 8.16 11.59
C PHE A 33 -0.34 7.26 10.56
N TRP A 34 0.66 6.51 11.01
CA TRP A 34 1.27 5.41 10.28
C TRP A 34 1.55 4.26 11.26
N LYS A 35 1.68 3.04 10.74
CA LYS A 35 1.98 1.84 11.52
C LYS A 35 3.02 0.97 10.82
N ASN A 36 3.72 0.16 11.60
CA ASN A 36 4.53 -0.92 11.07
C ASN A 36 3.61 -2.09 10.67
N ILE A 37 3.86 -2.70 9.51
CA ILE A 37 3.08 -3.83 8.98
C ILE A 37 3.68 -5.18 9.42
N GLY A 38 4.95 -5.19 9.84
CA GLY A 38 5.71 -6.41 10.13
C GLY A 38 6.35 -7.02 8.87
N LEU A 39 6.73 -8.30 8.95
CA LEU A 39 7.33 -9.07 7.83
C LEU A 39 8.64 -8.46 7.25
N GLY A 40 9.32 -7.61 8.02
CA GLY A 40 10.59 -6.98 7.62
C GLY A 40 10.44 -5.80 6.65
N PHE A 41 9.22 -5.35 6.33
CA PHE A 41 9.02 -4.20 5.46
C PHE A 41 9.35 -2.89 6.19
N LYS A 42 10.23 -2.09 5.59
CA LYS A 42 10.52 -0.73 6.06
C LYS A 42 9.38 0.20 5.67
N ILE A 43 9.03 1.12 6.56
CA ILE A 43 8.03 2.15 6.27
C ILE A 43 8.67 3.17 5.32
N PRO A 44 8.04 3.49 4.17
CA PRO A 44 8.57 4.47 3.24
C PRO A 44 8.46 5.89 3.82
N ARG A 45 9.40 6.76 3.44
CA ARG A 45 9.38 8.19 3.83
C ARG A 45 8.10 8.87 3.39
N GLU A 46 7.59 8.51 2.21
CA GLU A 46 6.31 9.00 1.66
C GLU A 46 5.11 8.70 2.57
N ALA A 47 5.11 7.58 3.31
CA ALA A 47 4.03 7.28 4.25
C ALA A 47 4.10 8.15 5.51
N ILE A 48 5.30 8.56 5.91
CA ILE A 48 5.56 9.36 7.13
C ILE A 48 5.30 10.85 6.85
N GLU A 49 5.82 11.36 5.74
CA GLU A 49 5.82 12.79 5.38
C GLU A 49 4.69 13.15 4.41
N GLY A 50 4.23 12.21 3.59
CA GLY A 50 3.23 12.48 2.57
C GLY A 50 1.85 12.81 3.15
N THR A 51 1.01 13.48 2.36
CA THR A 51 -0.32 13.95 2.80
C THR A 51 -1.48 13.23 2.10
N TYR A 52 -1.23 12.10 1.44
CA TYR A 52 -2.27 11.31 0.78
C TYR A 52 -3.18 10.64 1.82
N ILE A 53 -4.45 10.46 1.46
CA ILE A 53 -5.44 9.81 2.32
C ILE A 53 -6.02 8.63 1.56
N ASP A 54 -5.54 7.45 1.93
CA ASP A 54 -6.02 6.19 1.38
C ASP A 54 -6.25 5.19 2.52
N LYS A 55 -7.47 4.65 2.58
CA LYS A 55 -7.86 3.65 3.58
C LYS A 55 -7.28 2.27 3.26
N LYS A 56 -6.95 2.00 1.99
CA LYS A 56 -6.42 0.72 1.50
C LYS A 56 -4.91 0.58 1.72
N CYS A 57 -4.19 1.70 1.89
CA CYS A 57 -2.76 1.68 2.16
C CYS A 57 -2.42 0.85 3.42
N PRO A 58 -1.46 -0.09 3.35
CA PRO A 58 -1.15 -0.94 4.49
C PRO A 58 -0.37 -0.19 5.61
N PHE A 59 0.31 0.91 5.29
CA PHE A 59 1.10 1.70 6.26
C PHE A 59 0.25 2.74 7.01
N THR A 60 -0.63 3.46 6.31
CA THR A 60 -1.37 4.61 6.88
C THR A 60 -2.86 4.32 7.05
N GLY A 61 -3.35 3.20 6.50
CA GLY A 61 -4.74 2.76 6.56
C GLY A 61 -5.00 1.64 7.59
N THR A 62 -6.18 1.03 7.47
CA THR A 62 -6.63 -0.04 8.38
C THR A 62 -6.16 -1.42 7.94
N VAL A 63 -5.84 -1.60 6.65
CA VAL A 63 -5.48 -2.89 6.04
C VAL A 63 -4.21 -3.49 6.68
N SER A 64 -4.22 -4.81 6.90
CA SER A 64 -3.06 -5.58 7.36
C SER A 64 -2.67 -6.62 6.31
N ILE A 65 -1.38 -6.78 6.04
CA ILE A 65 -0.88 -7.82 5.12
C ILE A 65 -0.88 -9.16 5.84
N ARG A 66 -1.49 -10.18 5.22
CA ARG A 66 -1.56 -11.57 5.71
C ARG A 66 -1.46 -12.54 4.53
N GLY A 67 -0.96 -13.75 4.79
CA GLY A 67 -0.84 -14.79 3.78
C GLY A 67 0.46 -14.71 2.98
N ARG A 68 0.36 -14.86 1.65
CA ARG A 68 1.53 -15.04 0.76
C ARG A 68 2.07 -13.70 0.26
N ILE A 69 3.39 -13.54 0.29
CA ILE A 69 4.10 -12.42 -0.32
C ILE A 69 4.55 -12.86 -1.74
N SER A 70 4.41 -11.99 -2.74
CA SER A 70 4.84 -12.30 -4.11
C SER A 70 5.47 -11.09 -4.77
N ALA A 71 6.69 -11.24 -5.26
CA ALA A 71 7.37 -10.26 -6.11
C ALA A 71 7.01 -10.52 -7.57
N ARG A 72 6.62 -9.47 -8.30
CA ARG A 72 6.09 -9.52 -9.66
C ARG A 72 6.39 -8.22 -10.41
N THR A 73 6.31 -8.27 -11.73
CA THR A 73 6.61 -7.13 -12.59
C THR A 73 5.35 -6.30 -12.88
N CYS A 74 5.48 -4.98 -12.82
CA CYS A 74 4.42 -4.06 -13.24
C CYS A 74 4.28 -4.09 -14.77
N TYR A 75 3.06 -4.29 -15.26
CA TYR A 75 2.76 -4.22 -16.70
C TYR A 75 2.23 -2.85 -17.09
N SER A 76 1.28 -2.31 -16.32
CA SER A 76 0.65 -1.01 -16.64
C SER A 76 0.14 -0.29 -15.40
N ALA A 77 0.20 1.05 -15.43
CA ALA A 77 -0.22 1.94 -14.35
C ALA A 77 -1.18 3.05 -14.85
N LYS A 78 -2.11 2.71 -15.75
CA LYS A 78 -3.02 3.68 -16.38
C LYS A 78 -4.15 4.15 -15.45
N MET A 79 -4.54 3.33 -14.48
CA MET A 79 -5.65 3.64 -13.57
C MET A 79 -5.13 4.31 -12.30
N LYS A 80 -5.93 5.20 -11.71
CA LYS A 80 -5.60 5.83 -10.42
C LYS A 80 -5.68 4.79 -9.30
N GLN A 81 -4.66 4.77 -8.43
CA GLN A 81 -4.59 3.89 -7.24
C GLN A 81 -4.66 2.37 -7.50
N THR A 82 -4.45 1.91 -8.74
CA THR A 82 -4.42 0.48 -9.10
C THR A 82 -3.32 0.25 -10.12
N ILE A 83 -2.58 -0.85 -10.01
CA ILE A 83 -1.59 -1.26 -11.01
C ILE A 83 -1.92 -2.67 -11.52
N ILE A 84 -1.61 -2.92 -12.79
CA ILE A 84 -1.75 -4.25 -13.39
C ILE A 84 -0.41 -4.96 -13.26
N VAL A 85 -0.42 -6.09 -12.56
CA VAL A 85 0.76 -6.88 -12.26
C VAL A 85 0.76 -8.18 -13.06
N ARG A 86 1.91 -8.52 -13.64
CA ARG A 86 2.11 -9.74 -14.43
C ARG A 86 2.66 -10.87 -13.57
N ARG A 87 2.00 -12.03 -13.62
CA ARG A 87 2.40 -13.30 -13.01
C ARG A 87 2.81 -14.28 -14.11
N ASP A 88 4.10 -14.42 -14.31
CA ASP A 88 4.66 -15.49 -15.14
C ASP A 88 4.86 -16.73 -14.27
N TYR A 89 4.33 -17.87 -14.70
CA TYR A 89 4.57 -19.15 -14.06
C TYR A 89 4.70 -20.27 -15.08
N LEU A 90 5.45 -21.31 -14.71
CA LEU A 90 5.60 -22.51 -15.50
C LEU A 90 4.54 -23.52 -15.05
N HIS A 91 3.71 -23.94 -16.00
CA HIS A 91 2.75 -25.01 -15.81
C HIS A 91 3.32 -26.30 -16.37
N TYR A 92 3.51 -27.31 -15.51
CA TYR A 92 4.07 -28.59 -15.93
C TYR A 92 3.00 -29.47 -16.61
N MET A 93 3.23 -29.84 -17.87
CA MET A 93 2.34 -30.74 -18.62
C MET A 93 2.83 -32.19 -18.50
N LYS A 94 2.14 -32.99 -17.68
CA LYS A 94 2.53 -34.39 -17.39
C LYS A 94 2.66 -35.26 -18.64
N LYS A 95 1.72 -35.13 -19.60
CA LYS A 95 1.69 -35.93 -20.84
C LYS A 95 2.97 -35.81 -21.67
N TYR A 96 3.60 -34.63 -21.67
CA TYR A 96 4.78 -34.33 -22.48
C TYR A 96 6.04 -34.10 -21.64
N GLN A 97 5.93 -34.18 -20.31
CA GLN A 97 7.00 -33.92 -19.35
C GLN A 97 7.74 -32.58 -19.56
N ARG A 98 7.05 -31.56 -20.07
CA ARG A 98 7.62 -30.24 -20.39
C ARG A 98 6.95 -29.12 -19.59
N PRO A 99 7.69 -28.05 -19.22
CA PRO A 99 7.11 -26.85 -18.65
C PRO A 99 6.56 -25.93 -19.75
N LEU A 100 5.29 -25.52 -19.63
CA LEU A 100 4.67 -24.51 -20.48
C LEU A 100 4.65 -23.16 -19.74
N ALA A 101 5.15 -22.10 -20.38
CA ALA A 101 5.08 -20.76 -19.81
C ALA A 101 3.65 -20.21 -19.92
N LYS A 102 3.07 -19.78 -18.80
CA LYS A 102 1.77 -19.11 -18.73
C LYS A 102 1.91 -17.74 -18.09
N ILE A 103 1.10 -16.81 -18.56
CA ILE A 103 1.04 -15.42 -18.10
C ILE A 103 -0.34 -15.17 -17.54
N VAL A 104 -0.42 -14.63 -16.32
CA VAL A 104 -1.68 -14.19 -15.70
C VAL A 104 -1.55 -12.74 -15.27
N TRP A 105 -2.56 -11.94 -15.60
CA TRP A 105 -2.68 -10.54 -15.22
C TRP A 105 -3.66 -10.42 -14.05
N PHE A 106 -3.32 -9.61 -13.06
CA PHE A 106 -4.22 -9.30 -11.96
C PHE A 106 -4.02 -7.86 -11.51
N ASN A 107 -5.13 -7.25 -11.06
CA ASN A 107 -5.14 -5.88 -10.55
C ASN A 107 -4.74 -5.90 -9.08
N VAL A 108 -3.86 -4.98 -8.70
CA VAL A 108 -3.40 -4.75 -7.33
C VAL A 108 -3.72 -3.32 -6.92
#